data_AF-A0A8T5UN54-F1
#
_entry.id   AF-A0A8T5UN54-F1
#
_cell.length_a   1.000
_cell.length_b   1.000
_cell.length_c   1.000
_cell.angle_alpha   90.00
_cell.angle_beta   90.00
_cell.angle_gamma   90.00
#
_symmetry.space_group_name_H-M   'P 1'
#
loop_
_entity.id
_entity.type
_entity.pdbx_description
1 polymer ?
#
loop_
_entity_poly.entity_id
_entity_poly.type
_entity_poly.pdbx_seq_one_letter_code
_entity_poly.pdbx_strand_id
1 'polypeptide(L)'
;MKENSQIEKLSPVSKKDTNESKKNDPDKTHDLSEELEKELKIKHNEVLKLQKRLEYANERIHDVFNEKIIIEKRLNKLEFKDISLQFGKFEELKKEHNQLVHRLQVTKNQLDNARKQIKSQNQFVEDSKDQIEFMELVIHDLENRGLTDFIMNRFPESFNKYKKN
;
A
#
# COMPACT_ATOMS: atom_id res chain seq x y z
N MET A 1 -21.47 29.72 10.21
CA MET A 1 -22.63 28.99 10.79
C MET A 1 -23.01 29.71 12.06
N LYS A 2 -24.20 30.32 12.07
CA LYS A 2 -24.91 30.83 13.25
C LYS A 2 -25.61 29.66 13.96
N GLU A 3 -26.17 29.95 15.13
CA GLU A 3 -27.11 29.18 15.97
C GLU A 3 -26.42 28.37 17.09
N ASN A 4 -26.81 28.43 18.37
CA ASN A 4 -28.05 28.86 19.04
C ASN A 4 -27.71 29.23 20.52
N SER A 5 -28.23 30.32 21.12
CA SER A 5 -29.56 30.45 21.76
C SER A 5 -29.70 29.46 22.93
N GLN A 6 -29.94 29.81 24.21
CA GLN A 6 -30.87 30.80 24.77
C GLN A 6 -30.74 30.82 26.32
N ILE A 7 -30.96 32.01 26.91
CA ILE A 7 -31.76 32.30 28.12
C ILE A 7 -31.29 31.74 29.48
N GLU A 8 -30.89 32.65 30.37
CA GLU A 8 -31.71 32.88 31.57
C GLU A 8 -31.71 34.36 31.96
N LYS A 9 -32.89 34.95 31.78
CA LYS A 9 -33.30 36.26 32.30
C LYS A 9 -33.70 36.04 33.76
N LEU A 10 -33.14 36.81 34.69
CA LEU A 10 -33.78 37.07 35.97
C LEU A 10 -34.04 38.56 36.11
N SER A 11 -35.34 38.83 36.23
CA SER A 11 -36.03 40.11 36.36
C SER A 11 -35.63 40.90 37.60
N PRO A 12 -35.92 42.22 37.65
CA PRO A 12 -35.48 43.10 38.72
C PRO A 12 -36.39 42.95 39.93
N VAL A 13 -35.83 42.52 41.08
CA VAL A 13 -36.56 42.54 42.35
C VAL A 13 -36.33 43.87 43.03
N SER A 14 -37.30 44.76 42.81
CA SER A 14 -37.79 45.83 43.70
C SER A 14 -37.23 45.79 45.13
N LYS A 15 -36.54 46.85 45.54
CA LYS A 15 -36.44 47.23 46.95
C LYS A 15 -37.40 48.39 47.19
N LYS A 16 -38.54 48.06 47.80
CA LYS A 16 -39.41 48.99 48.50
C LYS A 16 -38.61 49.60 49.66
N ASP A 17 -38.54 50.91 49.70
CA ASP A 17 -38.17 51.66 50.91
C ASP A 17 -39.10 51.24 52.04
N THR A 18 -38.52 50.66 53.08
CA THR A 18 -39.13 50.62 54.42
C THR A 18 -38.03 50.94 55.41
N ASN A 19 -37.89 52.23 55.66
CA ASN A 19 -37.26 52.76 56.86
C ASN A 19 -38.06 52.27 58.08
N GLU A 20 -37.61 51.18 58.69
CA GLU A 20 -37.86 50.91 60.10
C GLU A 20 -36.51 50.82 60.80
N SER A 21 -36.16 51.93 61.43
CA SER A 21 -35.07 52.10 62.38
C SER A 21 -35.30 51.21 63.60
N LYS A 22 -34.92 49.93 63.49
CA LYS A 22 -34.59 49.11 64.65
C LYS A 22 -33.26 49.60 65.19
N LYS A 23 -33.28 50.08 66.44
CA LYS A 23 -32.07 50.31 67.24
C LYS A 23 -31.30 49.00 67.29
N ASN A 24 -30.26 48.88 66.47
CA ASN A 24 -29.33 47.77 66.52
C ASN A 24 -28.40 48.01 67.70
N ASP A 25 -28.31 47.04 68.61
CA ASP A 25 -27.25 47.01 69.62
C ASP A 25 -25.90 47.08 68.91
N PRO A 26 -25.08 48.12 69.14
CA PRO A 26 -23.82 48.31 68.44
C PRO A 26 -22.85 47.13 68.67
N ASP A 27 -22.98 46.44 69.80
CA ASP A 27 -22.20 45.26 70.20
C ASP A 27 -22.44 44.06 69.27
N LYS A 28 -23.70 43.72 68.97
CA LYS A 28 -24.04 42.57 68.11
C LYS A 28 -23.66 42.78 66.64
N THR A 29 -23.70 44.03 66.17
CA THR A 29 -23.26 44.38 64.82
C THR A 29 -21.74 44.35 64.69
N HIS A 30 -21.01 44.65 65.77
CA HIS A 30 -19.55 44.58 65.80
C HIS A 30 -19.07 43.11 65.78
N ASP A 31 -19.69 42.24 66.57
CA ASP A 31 -19.35 40.79 66.61
C ASP A 31 -19.56 40.10 65.25
N LEU A 32 -20.69 40.37 64.57
CA LEU A 32 -20.97 39.83 63.25
C LEU A 32 -19.98 40.36 62.18
N SER A 33 -19.56 41.61 62.30
CA SER A 33 -18.56 42.20 61.41
C SER A 33 -17.19 41.52 61.57
N GLU A 34 -16.80 41.21 62.81
CA GLU A 34 -15.53 40.53 63.10
C GLU A 34 -15.53 39.08 62.60
N GLU A 35 -16.65 38.38 62.72
CA GLU A 35 -16.80 37.01 62.21
C GLU A 35 -16.77 36.95 60.68
N LEU A 36 -17.44 37.90 60.01
CA LEU A 36 -17.37 38.06 58.55
C LEU A 36 -15.94 38.39 58.08
N GLU A 37 -15.20 39.22 58.79
CA GLU A 37 -13.80 39.50 58.47
C GLU A 37 -12.90 38.26 58.58
N LYS A 38 -13.12 37.43 59.61
CA LYS A 38 -12.40 36.16 59.77
C LYS A 38 -12.71 35.21 58.63
N GLU A 39 -13.98 35.05 58.27
CA GLU A 39 -14.39 34.21 57.15
C GLU A 39 -13.81 34.73 55.82
N LEU A 40 -13.83 36.04 55.61
CA LEU A 40 -13.26 36.67 54.41
C LEU A 40 -11.75 36.44 54.31
N LYS A 41 -11.02 36.50 55.43
CA LYS A 41 -9.58 36.14 55.48
C LYS A 41 -9.36 34.66 55.16
N ILE A 42 -10.19 33.75 55.66
CA ILE A 42 -10.10 32.32 55.35
C ILE A 42 -10.34 32.07 53.87
N LYS A 43 -11.41 32.63 53.31
CA LYS A 43 -11.75 32.51 51.88
C LYS A 43 -10.68 33.13 50.99
N HIS A 44 -10.12 34.27 51.36
CA HIS A 44 -9.01 34.88 50.63
C HIS A 44 -7.77 33.97 50.60
N ASN A 45 -7.44 33.34 51.74
CA ASN A 45 -6.35 32.37 51.80
C ASN A 45 -6.62 31.10 50.98
N GLU A 46 -7.86 30.62 50.93
CA GLU A 46 -8.27 29.52 50.05
C GLU A 46 -8.08 29.88 48.57
N VAL A 47 -8.51 31.09 48.17
CA VAL A 47 -8.32 31.60 46.81
C VAL A 47 -6.85 31.66 46.44
N LEU A 48 -5.98 32.17 47.33
CA LEU A 48 -4.53 32.20 47.09
C LEU A 48 -3.93 30.80 46.93
N LYS A 49 -4.36 29.82 47.73
CA LYS A 49 -3.91 28.42 47.60
C LYS A 49 -4.35 27.82 46.26
N LEU A 50 -5.57 28.09 45.83
CA LEU A 50 -6.09 27.62 44.55
C LEU A 50 -5.35 28.27 43.38
N GLN A 51 -5.07 29.57 43.44
CA GLN A 51 -4.28 30.26 42.42
C GLN A 51 -2.88 29.65 42.26
N LYS A 52 -2.17 29.40 43.36
CA LYS A 52 -0.85 28.74 43.31
C LYS A 52 -0.91 27.33 42.72
N ARG A 53 -1.95 26.55 43.06
CA ARG A 53 -2.15 25.22 42.48
C ARG A 53 -2.46 25.27 40.99
N LEU A 54 -3.25 26.26 40.57
CA LEU A 54 -3.59 26.47 39.17
C LEU A 54 -2.34 26.86 38.36
N GLU A 55 -1.50 27.74 38.90
CA GLU A 55 -0.24 28.14 38.28
C GLU A 55 0.70 26.95 38.09
N TYR A 56 0.92 26.16 39.14
CA TYR A 56 1.71 24.93 39.06
C TYR A 56 1.14 23.92 38.06
N ALA A 57 -0.19 23.75 38.03
CA ALA A 57 -0.84 22.86 37.07
C ALA A 57 -0.64 23.35 35.62
N ASN A 58 -0.71 24.65 35.38
CA ASN A 58 -0.50 25.25 34.06
C ASN A 58 0.96 25.09 33.58
N GLU A 59 1.95 25.29 34.46
CA GLU A 59 3.35 25.04 34.14
C GLU A 59 3.56 23.58 33.71
N ARG A 60 3.01 22.64 34.50
CA ARG A 60 3.12 21.21 34.19
C ARG A 60 2.42 20.86 32.87
N ILE A 61 1.28 21.46 32.57
CA ILE A 61 0.59 21.29 31.27
C ILE A 61 1.49 21.79 30.13
N HIS A 62 2.16 22.92 30.33
CA HIS A 62 3.07 23.47 29.32
C HIS A 62 4.26 22.54 29.05
N ASP A 63 4.86 21.96 30.10
CA ASP A 63 5.94 20.99 29.96
C ASP A 63 5.50 19.76 29.18
N VAL A 64 4.36 19.16 29.55
CA VAL A 64 3.79 18.00 28.87
C VAL A 64 3.46 18.32 27.40
N PHE A 65 2.97 19.52 27.13
CA PHE A 65 2.69 19.96 25.76
C PHE A 65 3.96 20.07 24.92
N ASN A 66 5.04 20.61 25.49
CA ASN A 66 6.33 20.70 24.82
C ASN A 66 6.94 19.32 24.57
N GLU A 67 6.86 18.41 25.55
CA GLU A 67 7.27 17.01 25.38
C GLU A 67 6.49 16.32 24.27
N LYS A 68 5.16 16.50 24.22
CA LYS A 68 4.30 15.96 23.17
C LYS A 68 4.78 16.42 21.78
N ILE A 69 5.06 17.71 21.60
CA ILE A 69 5.57 18.24 20.32
C ILE A 69 6.91 17.56 19.93
N ILE A 70 7.80 17.35 20.89
CA ILE A 70 9.10 16.69 20.65
C ILE A 70 8.88 15.23 20.24
N ILE A 71 7.98 14.52 20.92
CA ILE A 71 7.65 13.13 20.62
C ILE A 71 7.02 13.01 19.23
N GLU A 72 6.06 13.86 18.88
CA GLU A 72 5.43 13.87 17.55
C GLU A 72 6.45 14.09 16.43
N LYS A 73 7.39 15.03 16.61
CA LYS A 73 8.47 15.25 15.63
C LYS A 73 9.37 14.02 15.47
N ARG A 74 9.68 13.32 16.56
CA ARG A 74 10.50 12.09 16.54
C ARG A 74 9.74 10.95 15.89
N LEU A 75 8.45 10.80 16.19
CA LEU A 75 7.58 9.79 15.61
C LEU A 75 7.53 9.95 14.09
N ASN A 76 7.21 11.14 13.60
CA ASN A 76 7.15 11.43 12.17
C ASN A 76 8.48 11.13 11.46
N LYS A 77 9.62 11.43 12.11
CA LYS A 77 10.94 11.12 11.56
C LYS A 77 11.21 9.62 11.46
N LEU A 78 10.77 8.85 12.46
CA LEU A 78 10.92 7.40 12.47
C LEU A 78 10.01 6.74 11.42
N GLU A 79 8.75 7.18 11.32
CA GLU A 79 7.81 6.72 10.30
C GLU A 79 8.34 7.01 8.89
N PHE A 80 8.84 8.22 8.65
CA PHE A 80 9.45 8.57 7.36
C PHE A 80 10.66 7.68 7.03
N LYS A 81 11.50 7.38 8.04
CA LYS A 81 12.66 6.50 7.86
C LYS A 81 12.23 5.07 7.53
N ASP A 82 11.21 4.56 8.20
CA ASP A 82 10.69 3.22 7.94
C ASP A 82 10.09 3.11 6.53
N ILE A 83 9.26 4.09 6.14
CA ILE A 83 8.71 4.18 4.77
C ILE A 83 9.84 4.22 3.74
N SER A 84 10.89 5.03 3.98
CA SER A 84 12.04 5.13 3.08
C SER A 84 12.79 3.80 2.93
N LEU A 85 12.95 3.05 4.02
CA LEU A 85 13.58 1.72 4.01
C LEU A 85 12.73 0.70 3.25
N GLN A 86 11.41 0.69 3.49
CA GLN A 86 10.47 -0.18 2.78
C GLN A 86 10.46 0.13 1.28
N PHE A 87 10.49 1.41 0.92
CA PHE A 87 10.55 1.86 -0.47
C PHE A 87 11.84 1.40 -1.15
N GLY A 88 13.00 1.54 -0.49
CA GLY A 88 14.28 1.04 -1.01
C GLY A 88 14.26 -0.47 -1.29
N LYS A 89 13.74 -1.27 -0.33
CA LYS A 89 13.57 -2.73 -0.52
C LYS A 89 12.63 -3.04 -1.69
N PHE A 90 11.56 -2.27 -1.85
CA PHE A 90 10.62 -2.45 -2.95
C PHE A 90 11.26 -2.14 -4.31
N GLU A 91 12.07 -1.09 -4.42
CA GLU A 91 12.79 -0.76 -5.65
C GLU A 91 13.81 -1.84 -6.03
N GLU A 92 14.55 -2.37 -5.06
CA GLU A 92 15.46 -3.49 -5.27
C GLU A 92 14.71 -4.72 -5.80
N LEU A 93 13.63 -5.10 -5.14
CA LEU A 93 12.80 -6.24 -5.55
C LEU A 93 12.21 -6.04 -6.96
N LYS A 94 11.77 -4.81 -7.28
CA LYS A 94 11.26 -4.46 -8.61
C LYS A 94 12.36 -4.62 -9.68
N LYS A 95 13.59 -4.22 -9.37
CA LYS A 95 14.74 -4.38 -10.27
C LYS A 95 15.06 -5.85 -10.52
N GLU A 96 15.11 -6.66 -9.47
CA GLU A 96 15.32 -8.11 -9.57
C GLU A 96 14.22 -8.79 -10.39
N HIS A 97 12.95 -8.43 -10.14
CA HIS A 97 11.82 -8.93 -10.91
C HIS A 97 11.95 -8.62 -12.39
N ASN A 98 12.29 -7.37 -12.76
CA ASN A 98 12.47 -6.99 -14.15
C ASN A 98 13.60 -7.76 -14.84
N GLN A 99 14.71 -7.99 -14.13
CA GLN A 99 15.81 -8.82 -14.65
C GLN A 99 15.37 -10.27 -14.87
N LEU A 100 14.60 -10.83 -13.94
CA LEU A 100 14.06 -12.18 -14.05
C LEU A 100 13.09 -12.31 -15.22
N VAL A 101 12.17 -11.35 -15.39
CA VAL A 101 11.24 -11.31 -16.52
C VAL A 101 11.99 -11.25 -17.84
N HIS A 102 13.01 -10.38 -17.95
CA HIS A 102 13.84 -10.30 -19.15
C HIS A 102 14.53 -11.63 -19.45
N ARG A 103 15.16 -12.27 -18.44
CA ARG A 103 15.80 -13.58 -18.61
C ARG A 103 14.80 -14.63 -19.08
N LEU A 104 13.62 -14.68 -18.45
CA LEU A 104 12.56 -15.60 -18.82
C LEU A 104 12.11 -15.39 -20.27
N GLN A 105 11.96 -14.15 -20.72
CA GLN A 105 11.59 -13.82 -22.08
C GLN A 105 12.67 -14.26 -23.09
N VAL A 106 13.94 -14.01 -22.79
CA VAL A 106 15.07 -14.45 -23.62
C VAL A 106 15.11 -15.97 -23.72
N THR A 107 15.05 -16.68 -22.59
CA THR A 107 15.09 -18.14 -22.56
C THR A 107 13.89 -18.76 -23.28
N LYS A 108 12.69 -18.17 -23.12
CA LYS A 108 11.51 -18.59 -23.88
C LYS A 108 11.74 -18.47 -25.39
N ASN A 109 12.25 -17.33 -25.85
CA ASN A 109 12.53 -17.12 -27.27
C ASN A 109 13.58 -18.12 -27.81
N GLN A 110 14.62 -18.42 -27.04
CA GLN A 110 15.62 -19.43 -27.39
C GLN A 110 14.99 -20.82 -27.51
N LEU A 111 14.14 -21.20 -26.57
CA LEU A 111 13.45 -22.48 -26.57
C LEU A 111 12.47 -22.60 -27.75
N ASP A 112 11.72 -21.54 -28.04
CA ASP A 112 10.81 -21.49 -29.18
C ASP A 112 11.56 -21.55 -30.51
N ASN A 113 12.73 -20.91 -30.61
CA ASN A 113 13.59 -21.01 -31.78
C ASN A 113 14.17 -22.43 -31.96
N ALA A 114 14.66 -23.06 -30.89
CA ALA A 114 15.14 -24.44 -30.93
C ALA A 114 14.02 -25.41 -31.36
N ARG A 115 12.80 -25.23 -30.82
CA ARG A 115 11.62 -26.02 -31.24
C ARG A 115 11.32 -25.85 -32.73
N LYS A 116 11.39 -24.63 -33.26
CA LYS A 116 11.20 -24.38 -34.69
C LYS A 116 12.26 -25.07 -35.54
N GLN A 117 13.53 -25.02 -35.13
CA GLN A 117 14.63 -25.68 -35.85
C GLN A 117 14.45 -27.20 -35.87
N ILE A 118 14.13 -27.82 -34.72
CA ILE A 118 13.84 -29.26 -34.64
C ILE A 118 12.68 -29.62 -35.55
N LYS A 119 11.60 -28.83 -35.55
CA LYS A 119 10.45 -29.06 -36.43
C LYS A 119 10.83 -29.01 -37.91
N SER A 120 11.65 -28.03 -38.32
CA SER A 120 12.12 -27.96 -39.72
C SER A 120 13.05 -29.11 -40.09
N GLN A 121 13.92 -29.55 -39.17
CA GLN A 121 14.80 -30.69 -39.41
C GLN A 121 14.00 -31.99 -39.54
N ASN A 122 13.03 -32.21 -38.65
CA ASN A 122 12.15 -33.39 -38.73
C ASN A 122 11.36 -33.39 -40.04
N GLN A 123 10.85 -32.24 -40.51
CA GLN A 123 10.18 -32.15 -41.80
C GLN A 123 11.11 -32.57 -42.95
N PHE A 124 12.35 -32.08 -42.95
CA PHE A 124 13.33 -32.47 -43.96
C PHE A 124 13.64 -33.98 -43.94
N VAL A 125 13.70 -34.59 -42.75
CA VAL A 125 13.94 -36.03 -42.58
C VAL A 125 12.77 -36.83 -43.16
N GLU A 126 11.51 -36.45 -42.87
CA GLU A 126 10.33 -37.11 -43.46
C GLU A 126 10.31 -36.95 -44.99
N ASP A 127 10.53 -35.73 -45.51
CA ASP A 127 10.55 -35.48 -46.96
C ASP A 127 11.66 -36.29 -47.66
N SER A 128 12.81 -36.46 -47.00
CA SER A 128 13.93 -37.27 -47.52
C SER A 128 13.63 -38.76 -47.47
N LYS A 129 12.92 -39.22 -46.43
CA LYS A 129 12.52 -40.62 -46.27
C LYS A 129 11.58 -41.04 -47.39
N ASP A 130 10.57 -40.21 -47.70
CA ASP A 130 9.65 -40.45 -48.81
C ASP A 130 10.37 -40.58 -50.16
N GLN A 131 11.43 -39.78 -50.37
CA GLN A 131 12.25 -39.86 -51.59
C GLN A 131 13.07 -41.14 -51.65
N ILE A 132 13.65 -41.58 -50.53
CA ILE A 132 14.42 -42.82 -50.43
C ILE A 132 13.50 -44.01 -50.69
N GLU A 133 12.32 -44.07 -50.04
CA GLU A 133 11.33 -45.14 -50.25
C GLU A 133 10.88 -45.20 -51.72
N PHE A 134 10.71 -44.05 -52.37
CA PHE A 134 10.40 -44.01 -53.81
C PHE A 134 11.55 -44.53 -54.68
N MET A 135 12.80 -44.18 -54.37
CA MET A 135 13.96 -44.69 -55.11
C MET A 135 14.15 -46.20 -54.90
N GLU A 136 13.95 -46.71 -53.69
CA GLU A 136 13.97 -48.14 -53.39
C GLU A 136 12.94 -48.91 -54.22
N LEU A 137 11.72 -48.37 -54.35
CA LEU A 137 10.68 -48.93 -55.22
C LEU A 137 11.14 -48.97 -56.70
N VAL A 138 11.73 -47.87 -57.19
CA VAL A 138 12.25 -47.80 -58.57
C VAL A 138 13.35 -48.84 -58.81
N ILE A 139 14.28 -49.00 -57.87
CA ILE A 139 15.36 -49.99 -57.96
C ILE A 139 14.77 -51.40 -57.96
N HIS A 140 13.89 -51.71 -57.01
CA HIS A 140 13.24 -53.00 -56.90
C HIS A 140 12.48 -53.39 -58.19
N ASP A 141 11.74 -52.44 -58.79
CA ASP A 141 11.03 -52.66 -60.04
C ASP A 141 11.96 -52.88 -61.24
N LEU A 142 13.14 -52.24 -61.24
CA LEU A 142 14.15 -52.43 -62.28
C LEU A 142 14.88 -53.77 -62.13
N GLU A 143 15.19 -54.18 -60.90
CA GLU A 143 15.83 -55.47 -60.59
C GLU A 143 14.93 -56.66 -60.94
N ASN A 144 13.63 -56.52 -60.70
CA ASN A 144 12.64 -57.56 -61.02
C ASN A 144 12.10 -57.50 -62.45
N ARG A 145 12.72 -56.69 -63.33
CA ARG A 145 12.30 -56.55 -64.73
C ARG A 145 12.63 -57.81 -65.52
N GLY A 146 11.64 -58.33 -66.25
CA GLY A 146 11.82 -59.50 -67.12
C GLY A 146 12.76 -59.24 -68.31
N LEU A 147 13.52 -60.26 -68.72
CA LEU A 147 14.45 -60.22 -69.87
C LEU A 147 13.81 -59.71 -71.18
N THR A 148 12.56 -60.08 -71.43
CA THR A 148 11.80 -59.64 -72.61
C THR A 148 11.50 -58.14 -72.59
N ASP A 149 11.12 -57.61 -71.43
CA ASP A 149 10.85 -56.18 -71.26
C ASP A 149 12.15 -55.38 -71.34
N PHE A 150 13.27 -55.93 -70.87
CA PHE A 150 14.61 -55.39 -71.05
C PHE A 150 14.97 -55.22 -72.54
N ILE A 151 14.82 -56.29 -73.33
CA ILE A 151 15.11 -56.29 -74.77
C ILE A 151 14.19 -55.32 -75.54
N MET A 152 12.90 -55.23 -75.13
CA MET A 152 11.90 -54.35 -75.76
C MET A 152 11.99 -52.88 -75.31
N ASN A 153 12.96 -52.50 -74.46
CA ASN A 153 13.09 -51.15 -73.91
C ASN A 153 11.83 -50.63 -73.17
N ARG A 154 11.00 -51.53 -72.62
CA ARG A 154 9.86 -51.17 -71.76
C ARG A 154 10.27 -51.06 -70.30
N PHE A 155 10.20 -49.85 -69.74
CA PHE A 155 10.55 -49.58 -68.35
C PHE A 155 9.32 -49.57 -67.43
N PRO A 156 9.47 -49.95 -66.14
CA PRO A 156 8.42 -49.84 -65.14
C PRO A 156 7.88 -48.42 -65.02
N GLU A 157 6.61 -48.29 -64.62
CA GLU A 157 5.94 -46.99 -64.48
C GLU A 157 6.62 -46.12 -63.40
N SER A 158 7.10 -46.72 -62.32
CA SER A 158 7.91 -46.09 -61.27
C SER A 158 9.15 -45.40 -61.84
N PHE A 159 9.93 -46.07 -62.69
CA PHE A 159 11.10 -45.49 -63.36
C PHE A 159 10.74 -44.38 -64.35
N ASN A 160 9.67 -44.55 -65.11
CA ASN A 160 9.20 -43.51 -66.03
C ASN A 160 8.72 -42.26 -65.28
N LYS A 161 8.15 -42.43 -64.08
CA LYS A 161 7.76 -41.34 -63.18
C LYS A 161 9.00 -40.67 -62.57
N TYR A 162 10.00 -41.44 -62.14
CA TYR A 162 11.29 -40.91 -61.69
C TYR A 162 11.99 -40.07 -62.77
N LYS A 163 11.98 -40.51 -64.04
CA LYS A 163 12.61 -39.77 -65.16
C LYS A 163 11.87 -38.48 -65.54
N LYS A 164 10.58 -38.37 -65.20
CA LYS A 164 9.75 -37.19 -65.51
C LYS A 164 9.79 -36.13 -64.41
N ASN A 165 10.11 -36.53 -63.18
CA ASN A 165 10.39 -35.63 -62.06
C ASN A 165 11.82 -35.11 -62.13
#